data_AF-A0AAU0LT63-F1
#
_entry.id   AF-A0AAU0LT63-F1
#
_cell.length_a   1.000
_cell.length_b   1.000
_cell.length_c   1.000
_cell.angle_alpha   90.00
_cell.angle_beta   90.00
_cell.angle_gamma   90.00
#
_symmetry.space_group_name_H-M   'P 1'
#
loop_
_entity.id
_entity.type
_entity.pdbx_description
1 polymer ?
#
loop_
_entity_poly.entity_id
_entity_poly.type
_entity_poly.pdbx_seq_one_letter_code
_entity_poly.pdbx_strand_id
1 'polypeptide(L)'
;MANFSSKRTNETDFYTAEWDILDKDAGRKITFKYEPYEYVAPDYDWYMLVALEKAEKVTVNRHLLTSSLLLKYRNAIREGYNHQLDKSLRNPWDYPTNRNTIEGIEGYIKRINKASEEEMKQWGVS
;
A
#
# COMPACT_ATOMS: atom_id res chain seq x y z
N MET A 1 25.39 23.90 17.10
CA MET A 1 24.92 23.33 15.82
C MET A 1 23.87 22.29 16.15
N ALA A 2 22.66 22.41 15.63
CA ALA A 2 21.63 21.39 15.84
C ALA A 2 21.93 20.20 14.91
N ASN A 3 22.16 19.02 15.48
CA ASN A 3 22.23 17.77 14.72
C ASN A 3 20.80 17.41 14.27
N PHE A 4 20.47 17.72 13.01
CA PHE A 4 19.25 17.22 12.40
C PHE A 4 19.49 15.79 11.91
N SER A 5 18.78 14.82 12.51
CA SER A 5 18.72 13.47 11.98
C SER A 5 17.92 13.47 10.68
N SER A 6 18.52 13.02 9.59
CA SER A 6 17.86 12.79 8.30
C SER A 6 16.94 11.58 8.32
N LYS A 7 17.16 10.65 9.28
CA LYS A 7 16.34 9.47 9.48
C LYS A 7 14.99 9.82 10.10
N ARG A 8 13.95 9.23 9.54
CA ARG A 8 12.56 9.30 9.98
C ARG A 8 12.05 7.90 10.27
N THR A 9 11.12 7.84 11.22
CA THR A 9 10.41 6.63 11.59
C THR A 9 8.93 6.95 11.75
N ASN A 10 8.07 6.04 11.29
CA ASN A 10 6.66 5.99 11.65
C ASN A 10 6.36 4.62 12.26
N GLU A 11 5.64 4.59 13.37
CA GLU A 11 5.34 3.36 14.09
C GLU A 11 3.85 3.27 14.43
N THR A 12 3.28 2.11 14.17
CA THR A 12 1.90 1.77 14.50
C THR A 12 1.84 0.40 15.19
N ASP A 13 0.65 -0.07 15.54
CA ASP A 13 0.45 -1.42 16.08
C ASP A 13 0.71 -2.52 15.04
N PHE A 14 0.59 -2.24 13.73
CA PHE A 14 0.71 -3.25 12.67
C PHE A 14 1.98 -3.14 11.81
N TYR A 15 2.71 -2.02 11.85
CA TYR A 15 3.99 -1.88 11.16
C TYR A 15 4.91 -0.82 11.78
N THR A 16 6.19 -0.89 11.42
CA THR A 16 7.16 0.21 11.57
C THR A 16 7.71 0.54 10.19
N ALA A 17 7.88 1.82 9.87
CA ALA A 17 8.56 2.27 8.66
C ALA A 17 9.70 3.23 8.97
N GLU A 18 10.83 3.05 8.30
CA GLU A 18 12.06 3.83 8.46
C GLU A 18 12.57 4.28 7.10
N TRP A 19 12.98 5.54 6.99
CA TRP A 19 13.59 6.08 5.77
C TRP A 19 14.53 7.22 6.09
N ASP A 20 15.50 7.45 5.20
CA ASP A 20 16.38 8.61 5.26
C ASP A 20 15.90 9.64 4.23
N ILE A 21 15.68 10.89 4.65
CA ILE A 21 15.23 11.96 3.75
C ILE A 21 16.29 12.34 2.71
N LEU A 22 17.57 12.13 3.06
CA LEU A 22 18.70 12.50 2.20
C LEU A 22 19.15 11.34 1.30
N ASP A 23 18.76 10.11 1.60
CA ASP A 23 19.08 8.91 0.80
C ASP A 23 17.80 8.27 0.26
N LYS A 24 17.27 8.87 -0.81
CA LYS A 24 16.06 8.41 -1.49
C LYS A 24 16.22 7.06 -2.17
N ASP A 25 17.44 6.71 -2.56
CA ASP A 25 17.74 5.45 -3.25
C ASP A 25 17.64 4.25 -2.30
N ALA A 26 17.84 4.46 -1.00
CA ALA A 26 17.59 3.43 0.02
C ALA A 26 16.11 3.06 0.18
N GLY A 27 15.20 3.93 -0.26
CA GLY A 27 13.76 3.76 -0.10
C GLY A 27 13.30 3.77 1.37
N ARG A 28 12.12 3.20 1.60
CA ARG A 28 11.50 3.08 2.93
C ARG A 28 11.45 1.62 3.36
N LYS A 29 12.17 1.28 4.42
CA LYS A 29 12.09 -0.04 5.06
C LYS A 29 10.82 -0.12 5.87
N ILE A 30 9.99 -1.13 5.62
CA ILE A 30 8.73 -1.40 6.31
C ILE A 30 8.82 -2.78 6.96
N THR A 31 8.60 -2.85 8.27
CA THR A 31 8.56 -4.09 9.05
C THR A 31 7.14 -4.29 9.56
N PHE A 32 6.45 -5.33 9.06
CA PHE A 32 5.11 -5.68 9.49
C PHE A 32 5.13 -6.47 10.81
N LYS A 33 4.13 -6.26 11.67
CA LYS A 33 4.11 -6.80 13.05
C LYS A 33 3.19 -8.01 13.23
N TYR A 34 1.99 -7.99 12.65
CA TYR A 34 1.01 -9.09 12.81
C TYR A 34 1.31 -10.32 11.96
N GLU A 35 2.05 -10.17 10.87
CA GLU A 35 2.61 -11.25 10.06
C GLU A 35 4.03 -10.81 9.68
N PRO A 36 5.05 -11.14 10.49
CA PRO A 36 6.40 -10.60 10.37
C PRO A 36 6.97 -10.77 8.96
N TYR A 37 7.22 -9.64 8.33
CA TYR A 37 7.79 -9.56 6.99
C TYR A 37 8.45 -8.20 6.84
N GLU A 38 9.59 -8.15 6.15
CA GLU A 38 10.25 -6.91 5.81
C GLU A 38 10.06 -6.61 4.32
N TYR A 39 9.65 -5.37 4.03
CA TYR A 39 9.47 -4.86 2.69
C TYR A 39 10.24 -3.56 2.53
N VAL A 40 11.04 -3.44 1.48
CA VAL A 40 11.67 -2.17 1.12
C VAL A 40 10.85 -1.56 -0.01
N ALA A 41 10.15 -0.46 0.27
CA ALA A 41 9.43 0.31 -0.72
C ALA A 41 10.40 1.29 -1.39
N PRO A 42 10.68 1.16 -2.69
CA PRO A 42 11.42 2.17 -3.43
C PRO A 42 10.67 3.52 -3.41
N ASP A 43 11.38 4.62 -3.65
CA ASP A 43 10.77 5.97 -3.61
C ASP A 43 9.62 6.15 -4.61
N TYR A 44 9.64 5.42 -5.73
CA TYR A 44 8.56 5.41 -6.72
C TYR A 44 7.34 4.58 -6.30
N ASP A 45 7.43 3.74 -5.26
CA ASP A 45 6.33 2.88 -4.81
C ASP A 45 5.40 3.61 -3.84
N TRP A 46 4.81 4.69 -4.33
CA TRP A 46 3.82 5.46 -3.60
C TRP A 46 2.54 4.63 -3.31
N TYR A 47 2.30 3.54 -4.05
CA TYR A 47 1.17 2.63 -3.81
C TYR A 47 1.22 1.99 -2.42
N MET A 48 2.43 1.64 -1.95
CA MET A 48 2.61 1.13 -0.59
C MET A 48 2.27 2.19 0.46
N LEU A 49 2.65 3.45 0.23
CA LEU A 49 2.34 4.54 1.15
C LEU A 49 0.83 4.75 1.26
N VAL A 50 0.14 4.81 0.13
CA VAL A 50 -1.32 4.93 0.07
C VAL A 50 -2.01 3.75 0.79
N ALA A 51 -1.50 2.52 0.61
CA ALA A 51 -2.02 1.34 1.31
C ALA A 51 -1.89 1.49 2.84
N LEU A 52 -0.73 1.91 3.33
CA LEU A 52 -0.46 2.11 4.76
C LEU A 52 -1.30 3.26 5.34
N GLU A 53 -1.37 4.41 4.67
CA GLU A 53 -2.17 5.56 5.12
C GLU A 53 -3.68 5.25 5.19
N LYS A 54 -4.17 4.40 4.29
CA LYS A 54 -5.54 3.88 4.34
C LYS A 54 -5.74 2.89 5.49
N ALA A 55 -4.77 2.01 5.72
CA ALA A 55 -4.79 1.04 6.81
C ALA A 55 -4.74 1.71 8.19
N GLU A 56 -3.99 2.79 8.35
CA GLU A 56 -3.91 3.55 9.60
C GLU A 56 -5.27 4.11 10.05
N LYS A 57 -6.14 4.43 9.07
CA LYS A 57 -7.51 4.92 9.29
C LYS A 57 -8.50 3.81 9.67
N VAL A 58 -8.09 2.54 9.65
CA VAL A 58 -8.93 1.41 10.09
C VAL A 58 -8.96 1.38 11.62
N THR A 59 -10.15 1.41 12.21
CA THR A 59 -10.32 1.45 13.67
C THR A 59 -10.73 0.12 14.30
N VAL A 60 -11.17 -0.85 13.49
CA VAL A 60 -11.72 -2.14 13.94
C VAL A 60 -10.97 -3.28 13.27
N ASN A 61 -10.78 -4.40 13.98
CA ASN A 61 -10.10 -5.61 13.49
C ASN A 61 -8.68 -5.36 12.96
N ARG A 62 -7.94 -4.41 13.56
CA ARG A 62 -6.59 -4.02 13.12
C ARG A 62 -5.57 -5.15 13.12
N HIS A 63 -5.76 -6.20 13.92
CA HIS A 63 -4.95 -7.42 13.90
C HIS A 63 -4.95 -8.15 12.55
N LEU A 64 -5.94 -7.87 11.68
CA LEU A 64 -6.02 -8.40 10.31
C LEU A 64 -5.21 -7.58 9.29
N LEU A 65 -4.61 -6.45 9.70
CA LEU A 65 -3.69 -5.66 8.86
C LEU A 65 -2.32 -6.35 8.77
N THR A 66 -2.31 -7.57 8.23
CA THR A 66 -1.11 -8.38 8.07
C THR A 66 -0.30 -7.95 6.85
N SER A 67 0.95 -8.41 6.75
CA SER A 67 1.79 -8.16 5.57
C SER A 67 1.13 -8.70 4.29
N SER A 68 0.53 -9.89 4.35
CA SER A 68 -0.20 -10.47 3.21
C SER A 68 -1.36 -9.59 2.73
N LEU A 69 -2.18 -9.05 3.65
CA LEU A 69 -3.30 -8.17 3.26
C LEU A 69 -2.80 -6.87 2.66
N LEU A 70 -1.83 -6.22 3.31
CA LEU A 70 -1.32 -4.91 2.91
C LEU A 70 -0.54 -4.96 1.59
N LEU A 71 0.21 -6.04 1.34
CA LEU A 71 0.89 -6.24 0.06
C LEU A 71 -0.10 -6.51 -1.08
N LYS A 72 -1.15 -7.30 -0.84
CA LYS A 72 -2.25 -7.48 -1.82
C LYS A 72 -2.96 -6.17 -2.10
N TYR A 73 -3.19 -5.36 -1.08
CA TYR A 73 -3.83 -4.06 -1.23
C TYR A 73 -2.96 -3.09 -2.04
N ARG A 74 -1.66 -3.00 -1.71
CA ARG A 74 -0.66 -2.27 -2.49
C ARG A 74 -0.66 -2.68 -3.96
N ASN A 75 -0.69 -3.98 -4.25
CA ASN A 75 -0.74 -4.47 -5.63
C ASN A 75 -2.05 -4.07 -6.32
N ALA A 76 -3.19 -4.20 -5.66
CA ALA A 76 -4.47 -3.75 -6.21
C ALA A 76 -4.52 -2.23 -6.46
N ILE A 77 -3.84 -1.41 -5.66
CA ILE A 77 -3.72 0.03 -5.91
C ILE A 77 -2.85 0.26 -7.16
N ARG A 78 -1.71 -0.44 -7.28
CA ARG A 78 -0.85 -0.37 -8.47
C ARG A 78 -1.59 -0.76 -9.74
N GLU A 79 -2.28 -1.90 -9.74
CA GLU A 79 -3.06 -2.35 -10.92
C GLU A 79 -4.21 -1.37 -11.21
N GLY A 80 -4.89 -0.90 -10.16
CA GLY A 80 -5.93 0.11 -10.27
C GLY A 80 -5.49 1.39 -10.97
N TYR A 81 -4.25 1.82 -10.71
CA TYR A 81 -3.64 2.98 -11.35
C TYR A 81 -3.12 2.67 -12.76
N ASN A 82 -2.24 1.67 -12.90
CA ASN A 82 -1.53 1.37 -14.15
C ASN A 82 -2.48 1.01 -15.29
N HIS A 83 -3.56 0.27 -14.97
CA HIS A 83 -4.56 -0.18 -15.92
C HIS A 83 -5.83 0.70 -15.89
N GLN A 84 -5.82 1.80 -15.13
CA GLN A 84 -6.95 2.73 -15.00
C GLN A 84 -8.26 2.05 -14.53
N LEU A 85 -8.14 0.96 -13.75
CA LEU A 85 -9.28 0.20 -13.22
C LEU A 85 -9.97 0.91 -12.05
N ASP A 86 -9.28 1.83 -11.36
CA ASP A 86 -9.91 2.79 -10.46
C ASP A 86 -9.76 4.22 -10.99
N LYS A 87 -10.89 4.81 -11.40
CA LYS A 87 -10.95 6.19 -11.92
C LYS A 87 -10.55 7.25 -10.89
N SER A 88 -10.54 6.90 -9.59
CA SER A 88 -10.08 7.80 -8.53
C SER A 88 -8.56 7.84 -8.38
N LEU A 89 -7.82 6.88 -8.94
CA LEU A 89 -6.36 6.80 -8.84
C LEU A 89 -5.71 7.33 -10.13
N ARG A 90 -5.28 8.60 -10.13
CA ARG A 90 -4.65 9.26 -11.29
C ARG A 90 -3.26 9.79 -11.00
N ASN A 91 -2.88 9.91 -9.74
CA ASN A 91 -1.57 10.40 -9.32
C ASN A 91 -1.25 9.95 -7.88
N PRO A 92 -0.02 10.17 -7.38
CA PRO A 92 0.41 9.76 -6.04
C PRO A 92 -0.33 10.39 -4.85
N TRP A 93 -1.13 11.44 -5.09
CA TRP A 93 -1.91 12.14 -4.07
C TRP A 93 -3.35 11.60 -3.97
N ASP A 94 -3.72 10.68 -4.85
CA ASP A 94 -5.05 10.08 -4.89
C ASP A 94 -5.14 8.84 -4.00
N TYR A 95 -6.37 8.49 -3.62
CA TYR A 95 -6.66 7.33 -2.80
C TYR A 95 -7.71 6.42 -3.45
N PRO A 96 -7.66 5.10 -3.20
CA PRO A 96 -8.68 4.18 -3.65
C PRO A 96 -10.03 4.46 -2.99
N THR A 97 -11.10 4.27 -3.77
CA THR A 97 -12.49 4.52 -3.36
C THR A 97 -13.09 3.38 -2.52
N ASN A 98 -12.43 3.02 -1.42
CA ASN A 98 -12.93 2.02 -0.47
C ASN A 98 -13.10 2.57 0.95
N ARG A 99 -13.96 1.91 1.72
CA ARG A 99 -14.13 2.18 3.17
C ARG A 99 -12.84 1.82 3.92
N ASN A 100 -12.54 2.56 4.98
CA ASN A 100 -11.41 2.30 5.87
C ASN A 100 -11.78 1.19 6.88
N THR A 101 -12.17 0.02 6.39
CA THR A 101 -12.38 -1.20 7.17
C THR A 101 -11.67 -2.36 6.49
N ILE A 102 -11.47 -3.47 7.21
CA ILE A 102 -10.86 -4.68 6.64
C ILE A 102 -11.66 -5.15 5.41
N GLU A 103 -12.99 -5.23 5.54
CA GLU A 103 -13.88 -5.66 4.47
C GLU A 103 -13.86 -4.68 3.28
N GLY A 104 -13.67 -3.39 3.56
CA GLY A 104 -13.49 -2.37 2.53
C GLY A 104 -12.21 -2.58 1.72
N ILE A 105 -11.09 -2.90 2.39
CA ILE A 105 -9.81 -3.21 1.76
C ILE A 105 -9.92 -4.51 0.94
N GLU A 106 -10.45 -5.58 1.51
CA GLU A 106 -10.63 -6.86 0.83
C GLU A 106 -11.57 -6.75 -0.38
N GLY A 107 -12.68 -6.01 -0.22
CA GLY A 107 -13.61 -5.73 -1.30
C GLY A 107 -12.97 -4.96 -2.45
N TYR A 108 -12.09 -4.00 -2.15
CA TYR A 108 -11.32 -3.30 -3.16
C TYR A 108 -10.38 -4.23 -3.92
N ILE A 109 -9.59 -5.05 -3.21
CA ILE A 109 -8.68 -6.03 -3.82
C ILE A 109 -9.45 -6.95 -4.78
N LYS A 110 -10.57 -7.50 -4.32
CA LYS A 110 -11.40 -8.39 -5.14
C LYS A 110 -11.94 -7.70 -6.40
N ARG A 111 -12.39 -6.44 -6.28
CA ARG A 111 -12.88 -5.66 -7.42
C ARG A 111 -11.80 -5.46 -8.48
N ILE A 112 -10.59 -5.06 -8.06
CA ILE A 112 -9.48 -4.81 -8.99
C ILE A 112 -9.00 -6.10 -9.64
N ASN A 113 -8.82 -7.18 -8.86
CA ASN A 113 -8.39 -8.47 -9.41
C ASN A 113 -9.38 -8.98 -10.46
N LYS A 114 -10.69 -8.89 -10.19
CA LYS A 114 -11.72 -9.26 -11.15
C LYS A 114 -11.62 -8.44 -12.45
N ALA A 115 -11.45 -7.12 -12.34
CA ALA A 115 -11.33 -6.25 -13.50
C ALA A 115 -10.05 -6.54 -14.32
N SER A 116 -8.93 -6.81 -13.65
CA SER A 116 -7.68 -7.21 -14.28
C SER A 116 -7.79 -8.56 -15.00
N GLU A 117 -8.46 -9.55 -14.40
CA GLU A 117 -8.76 -10.84 -15.04
C GLU A 117 -9.65 -10.68 -16.28
N GLU A 118 -10.63 -9.77 -16.24
CA GLU A 118 -11.50 -9.47 -17.38
C GLU A 118 -10.71 -8.83 -18.53
N GLU A 119 -9.79 -7.91 -18.24
CA GLU A 119 -8.89 -7.35 -19.25
C GLU A 119 -8.00 -8.45 -19.87
N MET A 120 -7.34 -9.29 -19.07
CA MET A 120 -6.45 -10.34 -19.60
C MET A 120 -7.18 -11.29 -20.56
N LYS A 121 -8.43 -11.66 -20.25
CA LYS A 121 -9.28 -12.45 -21.14
C LYS A 121 -9.60 -11.73 -22.45
N GLN A 122 -9.85 -10.42 -22.40
CA GLN A 122 -10.09 -9.62 -23.60
C GLN A 122 -8.87 -9.55 -24.52
N TRP A 123 -7.66 -9.58 -23.96
CA TRP A 123 -6.40 -9.58 -24.71
C TRP A 123 -5.90 -10.98 -25.13
N GLY A 124 -6.67 -12.04 -24.85
CA GLY A 124 -6.35 -13.41 -25.27
C GLY A 124 -5.11 -14.01 -24.57
N VAL A 125 -4.72 -13.46 -23.42
CA VAL A 125 -3.63 -14.00 -22.60
C VAL A 125 -4.26 -14.88 -21.52
N SER A 126 -4.17 -16.20 -21.70
CA SER A 126 -4.61 -17.23 -20.74
C SER A 126 -3.47 -18.12 -20.32
#